data_AF-A0A453D792-F1
#
_entry.id   AF-A0A453D792-F1
#
_cell.length_a   1.000
_cell.length_b   1.000
_cell.length_c   1.000
_cell.angle_alpha   90.00
_cell.angle_beta   90.00
_cell.angle_gamma   90.00
#
_symmetry.space_group_name_H-M   'P 1'
#
loop_
_entity.id
_entity.type
_entity.pdbx_description
1 polymer ?
#
loop_
_entity_poly.entity_id
_entity_poly.type
_entity_poly.pdbx_seq_one_letter_code
_entity_poly.pdbx_strand_id
1 'polypeptide(L)'
;MYVCVIVYHPDDRTESLMFLAHFVGDVHQPLHCGHVDDLGGNTIKLRWYRRKSNLHHVWDSDVITQAMKDFYNRDQDTMIEAIQRNITEEWSSEEKQWEACGSKTKITCAEKYAKESALLACDAYEGVEEGDTLGDDYYFRALPVVEKRIAQGGVRLAVILNQIFSGKNSRLQSM
;
A
#
# COMPACT_ATOMS: atom_id res chain seq x y z
N MET A 1 -9.75 -27.44 9.35
CA MET A 1 -9.41 -26.00 9.31
C MET A 1 -7.93 -25.90 9.59
N TYR A 2 -7.10 -25.90 8.54
CA TYR A 2 -5.66 -25.74 8.70
C TYR A 2 -5.38 -24.25 8.79
N VAL A 3 -5.23 -23.76 10.00
CA VAL A 3 -4.54 -22.50 10.23
C VAL A 3 -3.09 -22.76 9.83
N CYS A 4 -2.61 -22.10 8.78
CA CYS A 4 -1.18 -22.02 8.51
C CYS A 4 -0.58 -21.25 9.69
N VAL A 5 -0.06 -21.97 10.67
CA VAL A 5 0.84 -21.39 11.65
C VAL A 5 2.10 -21.09 10.85
N ILE A 6 2.34 -19.81 10.57
CA ILE A 6 3.65 -19.35 10.11
C ILE A 6 4.61 -19.75 11.22
N VAL A 7 5.39 -20.81 10.99
CA VAL A 7 6.47 -21.21 11.88
C VAL A 7 7.57 -20.18 11.64
N TYR A 8 7.49 -19.06 12.36
CA TYR A 8 8.50 -18.01 12.29
C TYR A 8 9.85 -18.61 12.66
N HIS A 9 10.78 -18.61 11.71
CA HIS A 9 12.18 -18.88 11.99
C HIS A 9 12.89 -17.53 12.09
N PRO A 10 13.23 -17.06 13.31
CA PRO A 10 13.73 -15.69 13.54
C PRO A 10 14.98 -15.32 12.74
N ASP A 11 15.70 -16.32 12.22
CA ASP A 11 16.92 -16.15 11.44
C ASP A 11 16.75 -16.38 9.93
N ASP A 12 15.54 -16.72 9.44
CA ASP A 12 15.29 -16.82 8.01
C ASP A 12 15.18 -15.41 7.40
N ARG A 13 16.30 -14.98 6.81
CA ARG A 13 16.42 -13.68 6.14
C ARG A 13 15.56 -13.59 4.89
N THR A 14 15.26 -14.72 4.23
CA THR A 14 14.38 -14.75 3.07
C THR A 14 12.95 -14.46 3.50
N GLU A 15 12.47 -15.18 4.52
CA GLU A 15 11.14 -14.96 5.11
C GLU A 15 11.00 -13.51 5.64
N SER A 16 12.01 -13.03 6.38
CA SER A 16 12.02 -11.66 6.91
C SER A 16 11.95 -10.60 5.82
N LEU A 17 12.67 -10.78 4.70
CA LEU A 17 12.64 -9.84 3.57
C LEU A 17 11.28 -9.84 2.87
N MET A 18 10.67 -11.02 2.68
CA MET A 18 9.35 -11.15 2.08
C MET A 18 8.28 -10.46 2.95
N PHE A 19 8.30 -10.68 4.26
CA PHE A 19 7.39 -9.98 5.18
C PHE A 19 7.59 -8.48 5.17
N LEU A 20 8.84 -8.01 5.17
CA LEU A 20 9.10 -6.58 5.11
C LEU A 20 8.52 -5.96 3.83
N ALA A 21 8.77 -6.56 2.67
CA ALA A 21 8.23 -6.07 1.41
C ALA A 21 6.70 -6.07 1.40
N HIS A 22 6.08 -7.14 1.89
CA HIS A 22 4.63 -7.29 1.95
C HIS A 22 3.99 -6.26 2.89
N PHE A 23 4.44 -6.17 4.13
CA PHE A 23 3.85 -5.26 5.12
C PHE A 23 4.09 -3.78 4.82
N VAL A 24 5.21 -3.45 4.16
CA VAL A 24 5.39 -2.08 3.65
C VAL A 24 4.38 -1.80 2.54
N GLY A 25 4.02 -2.76 1.70
CA GLY A 25 2.89 -2.63 0.76
C GLY A 25 1.57 -2.42 1.50
N ASP A 26 1.22 -3.33 2.40
CA ASP A 26 -0.08 -3.35 3.10
C ASP A 26 -0.32 -2.09 3.93
N VAL A 27 0.69 -1.60 4.67
CA VAL A 27 0.52 -0.38 5.46
C VAL A 27 0.24 0.85 4.59
N HIS A 28 0.48 0.79 3.27
CA HIS A 28 0.13 1.84 2.33
C HIS A 28 -1.28 1.73 1.75
N GLN A 29 -1.95 0.58 1.88
CA GLN A 29 -3.35 0.42 1.52
C GLN A 29 -4.22 1.12 2.59
N PRO A 30 -4.99 2.17 2.25
CA PRO A 30 -5.78 2.94 3.23
C PRO A 30 -6.61 2.10 4.20
N LEU A 31 -7.36 1.13 3.68
CA LEU A 31 -8.29 0.28 4.43
C LEU A 31 -7.62 -0.82 5.25
N HIS A 32 -6.31 -1.08 5.07
CA HIS A 32 -5.53 -1.88 6.03
C HIS A 32 -5.28 -1.11 7.34
N CYS A 33 -5.53 0.20 7.35
CA CYS A 33 -5.60 1.06 8.53
C CYS A 33 -7.00 1.65 8.74
N GLY A 34 -8.04 0.94 8.29
CA GLY A 34 -9.46 1.34 8.37
C GLY A 34 -10.12 1.07 9.73
N HIS A 35 -11.46 1.10 9.76
CA HIS A 35 -12.22 0.92 10.99
C HIS A 35 -12.22 -0.54 11.46
N VAL A 36 -12.22 -0.73 12.78
CA VAL A 36 -12.27 -2.07 13.38
C VAL A 36 -13.66 -2.69 13.20
N ASP A 37 -14.73 -1.89 13.33
CA ASP A 37 -16.11 -2.38 13.34
C ASP A 37 -16.55 -2.99 12.00
N ASP A 38 -15.95 -2.55 10.90
CA ASP A 38 -16.21 -3.06 9.54
C ASP A 38 -15.08 -3.95 8.98
N LEU A 39 -14.11 -4.30 9.84
CA LEU A 39 -12.92 -5.07 9.49
C LEU A 39 -12.15 -4.44 8.31
N GLY A 40 -11.96 -3.12 8.34
CA GLY A 40 -11.31 -2.36 7.26
C GLY A 40 -12.14 -2.36 5.97
N GLY A 41 -13.46 -2.28 6.05
CA GLY A 41 -14.38 -2.28 4.92
C GLY A 41 -14.69 -3.67 4.35
N ASN A 42 -14.19 -4.74 4.97
CA ASN A 42 -14.47 -6.11 4.53
C ASN A 42 -15.95 -6.47 4.70
N THR A 43 -16.62 -5.94 5.73
CA THR A 43 -18.04 -6.23 5.97
C THR A 43 -18.99 -5.37 5.15
N ILE A 44 -18.51 -4.28 4.52
CA ILE A 44 -19.31 -3.40 3.67
C ILE A 44 -19.46 -4.07 2.29
N LYS A 45 -20.53 -4.83 2.08
CA LYS A 45 -20.80 -5.53 0.81
C LYS A 45 -21.46 -4.57 -0.16
N LEU A 46 -20.94 -4.56 -1.38
CA LEU A 46 -21.37 -3.64 -2.41
C LEU A 46 -21.16 -4.27 -3.79
N ARG A 47 -21.36 -3.50 -4.84
CA ARG A 47 -21.04 -3.88 -6.22
C ARG A 47 -19.96 -2.96 -6.76
N TRP A 48 -18.95 -3.57 -7.38
CA TRP A 48 -18.04 -2.88 -8.27
C TRP A 48 -18.55 -3.06 -9.70
N TYR A 49 -19.11 -1.99 -10.27
CA TYR A 49 -19.90 -2.03 -11.49
C TYR A 49 -20.95 -3.15 -11.44
N ARG A 50 -20.82 -4.18 -12.28
CA ARG A 50 -21.78 -5.29 -12.38
C ARG A 50 -21.46 -6.46 -11.43
N ARG A 51 -20.30 -6.47 -10.79
CA ARG A 51 -19.82 -7.60 -9.96
C ARG A 51 -20.01 -7.32 -8.47
N LYS A 52 -20.36 -8.35 -7.70
CA LYS A 52 -20.38 -8.25 -6.23
C LYS A 52 -18.94 -8.13 -5.72
N SER A 53 -18.72 -7.24 -4.76
CA SER A 53 -17.43 -7.02 -4.10
C SER A 53 -17.68 -6.62 -2.63
N ASN A 54 -16.65 -6.12 -1.96
CA ASN A 54 -16.76 -5.37 -0.71
C ASN A 54 -15.78 -4.18 -0.76
N LEU A 55 -15.98 -3.19 0.10
CA LEU A 55 -15.18 -1.97 0.05
C LEU A 55 -13.67 -2.24 0.17
N HIS A 56 -13.25 -3.16 1.05
CA HIS A 56 -11.83 -3.54 1.17
C HIS A 56 -11.26 -4.07 -0.15
N HIS A 57 -11.95 -5.01 -0.78
CA HIS A 57 -11.54 -5.61 -2.05
C HIS A 57 -11.49 -4.59 -3.20
N VAL A 58 -12.35 -3.57 -3.15
CA VAL A 58 -12.31 -2.49 -4.15
C VAL A 58 -10.95 -1.78 -4.14
N TRP A 59 -10.42 -1.48 -2.96
CA TRP A 59 -9.12 -0.81 -2.78
C TRP A 59 -7.93 -1.75 -2.93
N ASP A 60 -8.04 -3.01 -2.49
CA ASP A 60 -6.98 -4.01 -2.65
C ASP A 60 -6.74 -4.37 -4.12
N SER A 61 -7.78 -4.36 -4.97
CA SER A 61 -7.69 -5.03 -6.27
C SER A 61 -8.56 -4.43 -7.37
N ASP A 62 -9.83 -4.07 -7.11
CA ASP A 62 -10.74 -3.75 -8.21
C ASP A 62 -10.36 -2.45 -8.93
N VAL A 63 -9.94 -1.42 -8.20
CA VAL A 63 -9.47 -0.14 -8.79
C VAL A 63 -8.24 -0.38 -9.67
N ILE A 64 -7.24 -1.11 -9.17
CA ILE A 64 -6.01 -1.43 -9.92
C ILE A 64 -6.34 -2.26 -11.16
N THR A 65 -7.18 -3.29 -11.01
CA THR A 65 -7.57 -4.17 -12.12
C THR A 65 -8.34 -3.41 -13.20
N GLN A 66 -9.18 -2.46 -12.81
CA GLN A 66 -9.89 -1.60 -13.76
C GLN A 66 -8.93 -0.65 -14.49
N ALA A 67 -7.98 -0.02 -13.79
CA ALA A 67 -6.95 0.83 -14.40
C ALA A 67 -6.04 0.06 -15.36
N MET A 68 -5.61 -1.14 -14.97
CA MET A 68 -4.86 -2.06 -15.84
C MET A 68 -5.58 -2.31 -17.15
N LYS A 69 -6.89 -2.55 -17.10
CA LYS A 69 -7.71 -2.77 -18.29
C LYS A 69 -7.91 -1.50 -19.12
N ASP A 70 -8.17 -0.37 -18.47
CA ASP A 70 -8.63 0.85 -19.14
C ASP A 70 -7.48 1.69 -19.72
N PHE A 71 -6.32 1.72 -19.05
CA PHE A 71 -5.20 2.59 -19.40
C PHE A 71 -3.93 1.86 -19.83
N TYR A 72 -3.75 0.61 -19.39
CA TYR A 72 -2.48 -0.09 -19.53
C TYR A 72 -2.55 -1.35 -20.38
N ASN A 73 -3.67 -1.61 -21.08
CA ASN A 73 -3.86 -2.81 -21.91
C ASN A 73 -3.58 -4.14 -21.17
N ARG A 74 -3.81 -4.16 -19.86
CA ARG A 74 -3.48 -5.25 -18.93
C ARG A 74 -2.00 -5.60 -18.87
N ASP A 75 -1.13 -4.68 -19.25
CA ASP A 75 0.32 -4.81 -19.14
C ASP A 75 0.84 -4.14 -17.87
N GLN A 76 1.43 -4.95 -16.98
CA GLN A 76 1.90 -4.49 -15.67
C GLN A 76 3.13 -3.58 -15.80
N ASP A 77 4.02 -3.88 -16.74
CA ASP A 77 5.24 -3.11 -16.94
C ASP A 77 4.90 -1.69 -17.38
N THR A 78 3.91 -1.52 -18.27
CA THR A 78 3.41 -0.20 -18.67
C THR A 78 2.87 0.61 -17.48
N MET A 79 2.13 0.00 -16.56
CA MET A 79 1.66 0.69 -15.34
C MET A 79 2.82 1.07 -14.42
N ILE A 80 3.79 0.17 -14.24
CA ILE A 80 5.00 0.44 -13.45
C ILE A 80 5.77 1.61 -14.04
N GLU A 81 5.98 1.64 -15.36
CA GLU A 81 6.66 2.75 -16.03
C GLU A 81 5.91 4.08 -15.90
N ALA A 82 4.57 4.05 -15.93
CA ALA A 82 3.75 5.25 -15.71
C ALA A 82 3.92 5.78 -14.28
N ILE A 83 3.85 4.91 -13.28
CA ILE A 83 4.08 5.28 -11.87
C ILE A 83 5.51 5.80 -11.68
N GLN A 84 6.51 5.14 -12.25
CA GLN A 84 7.91 5.59 -12.19
C GLN A 84 8.11 6.97 -12.82
N ARG A 85 7.49 7.23 -13.97
CA ARG A 85 7.49 8.56 -14.60
C ARG A 85 6.90 9.61 -13.67
N ASN A 86 5.74 9.33 -13.06
CA ASN A 86 5.10 10.26 -12.12
C ASN A 86 5.97 10.53 -10.89
N ILE A 87 6.69 9.53 -10.36
CA ILE A 87 7.65 9.74 -9.28
C ILE A 87 8.74 10.75 -9.68
N THR A 88 9.28 10.64 -10.89
CA THR A 88 10.35 11.52 -11.38
C THR A 88 9.87 12.89 -11.89
N GLU A 89 8.60 13.00 -12.25
CA GLU A 89 8.00 14.20 -12.83
C GLU A 89 7.00 14.82 -11.83
N GLU A 90 5.73 14.43 -11.90
CA GLU A 90 4.62 15.02 -11.12
C GLU A 90 4.89 15.08 -9.61
N TRP A 91 5.38 13.99 -9.03
CA TRP A 91 5.62 13.86 -7.59
C TRP A 91 7.07 14.12 -7.18
N SER A 92 7.92 14.60 -8.08
CA SER A 92 9.36 14.82 -7.83
C SER A 92 9.65 15.72 -6.62
N SER A 93 8.75 16.65 -6.31
CA SER A 93 8.88 17.55 -5.15
C SER A 93 8.38 16.92 -3.83
N GLU A 94 7.48 15.94 -3.92
CA GLU A 94 6.91 15.22 -2.79
C GLU A 94 7.73 13.99 -2.42
N GLU A 95 8.33 13.33 -3.41
CA GLU A 95 9.11 12.10 -3.28
C GLU A 95 10.19 12.22 -2.20
N LYS A 96 10.95 13.32 -2.21
CA LYS A 96 11.96 13.64 -1.18
C LYS A 96 11.40 13.69 0.24
N GLN A 97 10.12 14.05 0.39
CA GLN A 97 9.44 14.09 1.69
C GLN A 97 8.92 12.70 2.11
N TRP A 98 8.68 11.80 1.15
CA TRP A 98 8.30 10.42 1.43
C TRP A 98 9.47 9.62 2.01
N GLU A 99 10.69 9.90 1.55
CA GLU A 99 11.94 9.31 2.07
C GLU A 99 12.25 9.76 3.51
N ALA A 100 11.76 10.93 3.92
CA ALA A 100 12.04 11.50 5.22
C ALA A 100 11.33 10.73 6.35
N CYS A 101 12.08 9.84 6.98
CA CYS A 101 11.76 9.29 8.29
C CYS A 101 12.49 10.14 9.36
N GLY A 102 11.73 10.96 10.11
CA GLY A 102 12.24 12.07 10.93
C GLY A 102 13.26 11.77 12.04
N SER A 103 13.75 10.52 12.16
CA SER A 103 14.86 10.17 13.04
C SER A 103 15.95 9.43 12.28
N LYS A 104 17.20 9.88 12.41
CA LYS A 104 18.40 9.20 11.86
C LYS A 104 18.64 7.81 12.48
N THR A 105 17.98 7.48 13.59
CA THR A 105 18.14 6.21 14.29
C THR A 105 17.04 5.20 13.99
N LYS A 106 15.94 5.60 13.34
CA LYS A 106 14.84 4.71 12.99
C LYS A 106 15.00 4.23 11.55
N ILE A 107 15.02 2.90 11.38
CA ILE A 107 15.06 2.24 10.06
C ILE A 107 13.74 2.43 9.30
N THR A 108 12.62 2.54 10.01
CA THR A 108 11.27 2.68 9.43
C THR A 108 10.42 3.70 10.20
N CYS A 109 9.46 4.29 9.50
CA CYS A 109 8.44 5.20 10.04
C CYS A 109 7.02 4.62 9.90
N ALA A 110 6.85 3.33 10.19
CA ALA A 110 5.57 2.61 10.06
C ALA A 110 4.36 3.36 10.66
N GLU A 111 4.50 3.97 11.83
CA GLU A 111 3.41 4.74 12.46
C GLU A 111 2.98 5.96 11.61
N LYS A 112 3.93 6.64 10.95
CA LYS A 112 3.61 7.73 10.00
C LYS A 112 2.83 7.18 8.81
N TYR A 113 3.28 6.05 8.24
CA TYR A 113 2.65 5.45 7.07
C TYR A 113 1.22 5.00 7.38
N ALA A 114 1.01 4.39 8.56
CA ALA A 114 -0.30 3.97 9.05
C ALA A 114 -1.23 5.17 9.29
N LYS A 115 -0.73 6.26 9.87
CA LYS A 115 -1.53 7.51 10.05
C LYS A 115 -1.96 8.10 8.72
N GLU A 116 -1.07 8.15 7.72
CA GLU A 116 -1.44 8.60 6.38
C GLU A 116 -2.51 7.70 5.75
N SER A 117 -2.38 6.37 5.86
CA SER A 117 -3.39 5.42 5.38
C SER A 117 -4.73 5.58 6.09
N ALA A 118 -4.73 5.73 7.42
CA ALA A 118 -5.95 5.94 8.19
C ALA A 118 -6.67 7.25 7.82
N LEU A 119 -5.93 8.32 7.53
CA LEU A 119 -6.52 9.57 7.03
C LEU A 119 -7.17 9.39 5.66
N LEU A 120 -6.48 8.70 4.73
CA LEU A 120 -7.03 8.41 3.39
C LEU A 120 -8.18 7.40 3.43
N ALA A 121 -8.24 6.55 4.47
CA ALA A 121 -9.35 5.64 4.66
C ALA A 121 -10.67 6.42 4.86
N CYS A 122 -10.65 7.57 5.52
CA CYS A 122 -11.84 8.42 5.67
C CYS A 122 -12.45 8.78 4.31
N ASP A 123 -11.61 9.18 3.34
CA ASP A 123 -12.04 9.52 1.98
C ASP A 123 -12.56 8.28 1.21
N ALA A 124 -12.02 7.09 1.54
CA ALA A 124 -12.46 5.82 0.99
C ALA A 124 -13.88 5.44 1.45
N TYR A 125 -14.22 5.70 2.70
CA TYR A 125 -15.56 5.47 3.25
C TYR A 125 -16.57 6.55 2.83
N GLU A 126 -16.11 7.73 2.41
CA GLU A 126 -16.99 8.86 2.11
C GLU A 126 -18.00 8.54 0.99
N GLY A 127 -19.28 8.63 1.33
CA GLY A 127 -20.39 8.42 0.41
C GLY A 127 -20.62 6.96 -0.01
N VAL A 128 -20.10 6.00 0.77
CA VAL A 128 -20.29 4.56 0.51
C VAL A 128 -21.22 3.95 1.56
N GLU A 129 -22.29 3.31 1.12
CA GLU A 129 -23.22 2.55 1.95
C GLU A 129 -23.27 1.06 1.55
N GLU A 130 -23.73 0.22 2.47
CA GLU A 130 -23.99 -1.21 2.22
C GLU A 130 -25.00 -1.37 1.08
N GLY A 131 -24.65 -2.19 0.08
CA GLY A 131 -25.50 -2.47 -1.09
C GLY A 131 -25.30 -1.55 -2.28
N ASP A 132 -24.47 -0.50 -2.15
CA ASP A 132 -24.18 0.45 -3.22
C ASP A 132 -23.57 -0.21 -4.46
N THR A 133 -23.65 0.52 -5.58
CA THR A 133 -22.91 0.19 -6.80
C THR A 133 -21.91 1.28 -7.10
N LEU A 134 -20.64 1.00 -6.83
CA LEU A 134 -19.52 1.88 -7.14
C LEU A 134 -19.15 1.74 -8.61
N GLY A 135 -19.04 2.88 -9.30
CA GLY A 135 -18.70 2.98 -10.72
C GLY A 135 -17.71 4.11 -10.98
N ASP A 136 -17.81 4.75 -12.15
CA ASP A 136 -16.81 5.72 -12.64
C ASP A 136 -16.52 6.86 -11.65
N ASP A 137 -17.55 7.44 -11.03
CA ASP A 137 -17.37 8.54 -10.06
C ASP A 137 -16.50 8.15 -8.86
N TYR A 138 -16.69 6.93 -8.35
CA TYR A 138 -15.86 6.42 -7.25
C TYR A 138 -14.46 6.05 -7.76
N TYR A 139 -14.40 5.38 -8.91
CA TYR A 139 -13.16 4.95 -9.54
C TYR A 139 -12.19 6.10 -9.78
N PHE A 140 -12.66 7.20 -10.39
CA PHE A 140 -11.81 8.35 -10.70
C PHE A 140 -11.37 9.13 -9.45
N ARG A 141 -12.10 9.06 -8.34
CA ARG A 141 -11.62 9.59 -7.04
C ARG A 141 -10.56 8.69 -6.41
N ALA A 142 -10.77 7.37 -6.44
CA ALA A 142 -9.90 6.42 -5.75
C ALA A 142 -8.57 6.17 -6.48
N LEU A 143 -8.58 6.12 -7.82
CA LEU A 143 -7.41 5.79 -8.63
C LEU A 143 -6.17 6.64 -8.34
N PRO A 144 -6.21 7.99 -8.33
CA PRO A 144 -5.02 8.80 -8.06
C PRO A 144 -4.45 8.56 -6.64
N VAL A 145 -5.31 8.22 -5.67
CA VAL A 145 -4.85 7.85 -4.32
C VAL A 145 -4.13 6.50 -4.35
N VAL A 146 -4.71 5.50 -5.01
CA VAL A 146 -4.14 4.16 -5.14
C VAL A 146 -2.76 4.21 -5.81
N GLU A 147 -2.63 4.90 -6.95
CA GLU A 147 -1.35 5.02 -7.66
C GLU A 147 -0.28 5.70 -6.81
N LYS A 148 -0.65 6.77 -6.09
CA LYS A 148 0.26 7.47 -5.19
C LYS A 148 0.69 6.62 -4.00
N ARG A 149 -0.22 5.80 -3.44
CA ARG A 149 0.12 4.88 -2.34
C ARG A 149 1.03 3.74 -2.80
N ILE A 150 0.85 3.22 -4.01
CA ILE A 150 1.78 2.26 -4.63
C ILE A 150 3.17 2.88 -4.76
N ALA A 151 3.27 4.10 -5.30
CA ALA A 151 4.54 4.82 -5.41
C ALA A 151 5.22 5.03 -4.05
N GLN A 152 4.47 5.52 -3.05
CA GLN A 152 4.98 5.75 -1.70
C GLN A 152 5.49 4.46 -1.05
N GLY A 153 4.75 3.36 -1.19
CA GLY A 153 5.17 2.05 -0.70
C GLY A 153 6.48 1.59 -1.33
N GLY A 154 6.62 1.72 -2.65
CA GLY A 154 7.84 1.37 -3.39
C GLY A 154 9.05 2.21 -2.98
N VAL A 155 8.91 3.54 -2.95
CA VAL A 155 9.98 4.48 -2.54
C VAL A 155 10.43 4.18 -1.10
N ARG A 156 9.47 4.03 -0.17
CA ARG A 156 9.79 3.77 1.25
C ARG A 156 10.43 2.41 1.46
N LEU A 157 9.98 1.37 0.76
CA LEU A 157 10.62 0.06 0.80
C LEU A 157 12.07 0.15 0.33
N ALA A 158 12.33 0.84 -0.78
CA ALA A 158 13.68 1.05 -1.28
C ALA A 158 14.57 1.77 -0.26
N VAL A 159 14.08 2.84 0.37
CA VAL A 159 14.81 3.57 1.43
C VAL A 159 15.11 2.66 2.63
N ILE A 160 14.13 1.89 3.10
CA ILE A 160 14.30 0.97 4.23
C ILE A 160 15.37 -0.08 3.91
N LEU A 161 15.29 -0.73 2.75
CA LEU A 161 16.25 -1.76 2.34
C LEU A 161 17.66 -1.16 2.16
N ASN A 162 17.76 0.01 1.54
CA ASN A 162 19.03 0.73 1.42
C ASN A 162 19.64 1.02 2.80
N GLN A 163 18.84 1.44 3.80
CA GLN A 163 19.35 1.66 5.15
C GLN A 163 19.84 0.36 5.81
N ILE A 164 19.07 -0.73 5.72
CA ILE A 164 19.42 -2.05 6.26
C ILE A 164 20.74 -2.55 5.67
N PHE A 165 20.92 -2.42 4.34
CA PHE A 165 22.06 -2.99 3.62
C PHE A 165 23.22 -2.01 3.37
N SER A 166 23.11 -0.72 3.75
CA SER A 166 24.16 0.30 3.58
C SER A 166 25.46 0.05 4.38
N GLY A 167 25.54 -1.01 5.19
CA GLY A 167 26.74 -1.38 5.95
C GLY A 167 27.07 -0.44 7.13
N LYS A 168 26.22 0.56 7.42
CA LYS A 168 26.43 1.51 8.54
C LYS A 168 26.09 0.94 9.93
N ASN A 169 25.72 -0.34 10.01
CA ASN A 169 25.45 -1.04 11.27
C ASN A 169 26.55 -2.06 11.62
N SER A 170 27.81 -1.75 11.33
CA SER A 170 29.00 -2.55 11.69
C SER A 170 29.40 -2.44 13.17
N ARG A 171 28.47 -2.11 14.07
CA ARG A 171 28.66 -2.24 15.53
C ARG A 171 27.53 -3.07 16.11
N LEU A 172 27.75 -4.39 16.12
CA LEU A 172 27.33 -5.37 17.15
C LEU A 172 27.76 -6.79 16.75
N GLN A 173 28.96 -6.93 16.16
CA GLN A 173 29.64 -8.22 16.03
C GLN A 173 31.02 -8.12 16.71
N SER A 174 30.98 -7.91 18.02
CA SER A 174 32.12 -8.18 18.90
C SER A 174 31.58 -8.44 20.32
N MET A 175 31.15 -9.67 20.57
CA MET A 175 31.24 -10.32 21.87
C MET A 175 32.04 -11.59 21.68
#